data_AF-F4PMN8-F1
#
_entry.id   AF-F4PMN8-F1
#
_cell.length_a   1.000
_cell.length_b   1.000
_cell.length_c   1.000
_cell.angle_alpha   90.00
_cell.angle_beta   90.00
_cell.angle_gamma   90.00
#
_symmetry.space_group_name_H-M   'P 1'
#
loop_
_entity.id
_entity.type
_entity.pdbx_description
1 polymer ?
#
loop_
_entity_poly.entity_id
_entity_poly.type
_entity_poly.pdbx_seq_one_letter_code
_entity_poly.pdbx_strand_id
1 'polypeptide(L)'
;MNILLSTLLVVLFASICASSTLLADSNYGASVWNNTIDLGLINAGGLVKIKLANIAIPYPITTSSPVLLIEAMHVVLINQTSQQPINRDAVIMSNLQVFTQGDLVLPIMTFDTSNFVNPNWFPSGYLLEARDPINLVINLDLLEDTEVSLVYYMNCIVPSTEPNYFPLSLYYSVAPKNSRFSTTGTGGFYTKTFMFNWKWADSAIMSIQGVASPGIQSLILADYNTNQVYCKSVGLYDQSGHLQSMAPCMSNTVLTFRQSQQFKLSALYDNSEALVSVQANMLFYYGLSNETFTATFN
;
A
#
# COMPACT_ATOMS: atom_id res chain seq x y z
N MET A 1 6.44 -20.84 -17.07
CA MET A 1 5.14 -20.28 -17.52
C MET A 1 4.69 -19.04 -16.70
N ASN A 2 5.05 -18.92 -15.41
CA ASN A 2 4.68 -17.76 -14.57
C ASN A 2 5.54 -16.49 -14.76
N ILE A 3 6.79 -16.61 -15.21
CA ILE A 3 7.69 -15.45 -15.42
C ILE A 3 7.16 -14.56 -16.55
N LEU A 4 6.66 -15.16 -17.65
CA LEU A 4 6.07 -14.39 -18.75
C LEU A 4 4.84 -13.58 -18.31
N LEU A 5 4.04 -14.08 -17.37
CA LEU A 5 2.84 -13.42 -16.90
C LEU A 5 3.16 -12.22 -15.99
N SER A 6 4.18 -12.32 -15.14
CA SER A 6 4.62 -11.18 -14.30
C SER A 6 5.34 -10.11 -15.09
N THR A 7 6.15 -10.48 -16.09
CA THR A 7 6.78 -9.50 -17.00
C THR A 7 5.72 -8.83 -17.88
N LEU A 8 4.73 -9.58 -18.36
CA LEU A 8 3.61 -9.02 -19.10
C LEU A 8 2.76 -8.09 -18.22
N LEU A 9 2.53 -8.41 -16.94
CA LEU A 9 1.79 -7.54 -16.02
C LEU A 9 2.57 -6.26 -15.70
N VAL A 10 3.90 -6.34 -15.49
CA VAL A 10 4.76 -5.16 -15.27
C VAL A 10 4.87 -4.31 -16.53
N VAL A 11 4.96 -4.92 -17.72
CA VAL A 11 4.91 -4.21 -19.00
C VAL A 11 3.52 -3.63 -19.24
N LEU A 12 2.43 -4.32 -18.86
CA LEU A 12 1.08 -3.79 -18.95
C LEU A 12 0.90 -2.61 -17.98
N PHE A 13 1.39 -2.72 -16.75
CA PHE A 13 1.34 -1.64 -15.76
C PHE A 13 2.21 -0.45 -16.17
N ALA A 14 3.43 -0.71 -16.62
CA ALA A 14 4.31 0.31 -17.19
C ALA A 14 3.71 0.89 -18.47
N SER A 15 2.94 0.13 -19.26
CA SER A 15 2.23 0.63 -20.44
C SER A 15 0.93 1.34 -20.09
N ILE A 16 0.26 1.03 -18.99
CA ILE A 16 -0.92 1.75 -18.47
C ILE A 16 -0.43 3.07 -17.89
N CYS A 17 0.62 3.04 -17.06
CA CYS A 17 1.34 4.23 -16.60
C CYS A 17 1.96 5.02 -17.77
N ALA A 18 2.47 4.35 -18.82
CA ALA A 18 3.03 5.04 -19.98
C ALA A 18 1.94 5.53 -20.94
N SER A 19 0.79 4.87 -21.02
CA SER A 19 -0.37 5.32 -21.79
C SER A 19 -1.10 6.45 -21.09
N SER A 20 -1.07 6.51 -19.76
CA SER A 20 -1.44 7.71 -19.00
C SER A 20 -0.34 8.79 -19.04
N THR A 21 0.93 8.45 -19.32
CA THR A 21 1.96 9.45 -19.71
C THR A 21 1.82 9.95 -21.15
N LEU A 22 1.22 9.18 -22.07
CA LEU A 22 0.93 9.57 -23.46
C LEU A 22 -0.44 10.24 -23.62
N LEU A 23 -1.35 9.98 -22.68
CA LEU A 23 -2.57 10.76 -22.44
C LEU A 23 -2.36 11.77 -21.30
N ALA A 24 -1.12 12.19 -21.05
CA ALA A 24 -0.85 13.51 -20.51
C ALA A 24 -1.28 14.52 -21.58
N ASP A 25 -2.59 14.62 -21.78
CA ASP A 25 -3.22 15.72 -22.47
C ASP A 25 -2.77 16.96 -21.71
N SER A 26 -1.98 17.79 -22.37
CA SER A 26 -1.47 19.08 -21.89
C SER A 26 -2.61 20.06 -21.53
N ASN A 27 -3.86 19.60 -21.55
CA ASN A 27 -5.08 20.34 -21.23
C ASN A 27 -5.79 19.87 -19.94
N TYR A 28 -5.35 18.78 -19.27
CA TYR A 28 -5.89 18.38 -17.96
C TYR A 28 -4.80 18.42 -16.89
N GLY A 29 -5.06 19.12 -15.78
CA GLY A 29 -4.10 19.43 -14.70
C GLY A 29 -3.58 18.27 -13.85
N ALA A 30 -3.54 17.05 -14.37
CA ALA A 30 -2.89 15.89 -13.76
C ALA A 30 -1.48 15.74 -14.32
N SER A 31 -0.48 15.68 -13.44
CA SER A 31 0.93 15.48 -13.82
C SER A 31 1.47 14.24 -13.12
N VAL A 32 2.07 13.34 -13.90
CA VAL A 32 2.80 12.19 -13.35
C VAL A 32 4.20 12.66 -12.99
N TRP A 33 4.52 12.59 -11.70
CA TRP A 33 5.83 12.93 -11.16
C TRP A 33 6.59 11.67 -10.80
N ASN A 34 7.89 11.68 -11.02
CA ASN A 34 8.77 10.63 -10.55
C ASN A 34 10.03 11.21 -9.92
N ASN A 35 10.64 10.42 -9.04
CA ASN A 35 11.96 10.71 -8.51
C ASN A 35 12.64 9.42 -8.07
N THR A 36 13.96 9.50 -7.94
CA THR A 36 14.81 8.41 -7.47
C THR A 36 15.55 8.87 -6.23
N ILE A 37 15.48 8.08 -5.16
CA ILE A 37 16.22 8.30 -3.92
C ILE A 37 17.22 7.17 -3.75
N ASP A 38 18.49 7.52 -3.65
CA ASP A 38 19.56 6.60 -3.30
C ASP A 38 19.43 6.18 -1.82
N LEU A 39 19.32 4.88 -1.57
CA LEU A 39 19.27 4.29 -0.23
C LEU A 39 20.63 3.73 0.22
N GLY A 40 21.61 3.66 -0.67
CA GLY A 40 22.93 3.10 -0.45
C GLY A 40 22.96 1.56 -0.43
N LEU A 41 24.07 1.02 0.08
CA LEU A 41 24.27 -0.41 0.25
C LEU A 41 23.43 -0.95 1.42
N ILE A 42 22.62 -1.96 1.12
CA ILE A 42 21.85 -2.74 2.09
C ILE A 42 22.55 -4.08 2.23
N ASN A 43 23.08 -4.36 3.42
CA ASN A 43 23.73 -5.63 3.73
C ASN A 43 22.68 -6.73 3.94
N ALA A 44 23.02 -7.94 3.52
CA ALA A 44 22.18 -9.12 3.67
C ALA A 44 21.93 -9.52 5.13
N GLY A 45 20.77 -10.12 5.38
CA GLY A 45 20.47 -10.84 6.62
C GLY A 45 20.27 -9.94 7.85
N GLY A 46 19.78 -8.72 7.64
CA GLY A 46 19.53 -7.77 8.72
C GLY A 46 18.55 -6.68 8.32
N LEU A 47 17.61 -6.38 9.22
CA LEU A 47 16.67 -5.29 9.03
C LEU A 47 17.39 -3.93 9.07
N VAL A 48 17.46 -3.27 7.93
CA VAL A 48 17.94 -1.89 7.78
C VAL A 48 16.76 -0.93 7.87
N LYS A 49 16.90 0.10 8.69
CA LYS A 49 15.89 1.17 8.85
C LYS A 49 16.45 2.50 8.38
N ILE A 50 15.85 3.06 7.34
CA ILE A 50 16.22 4.32 6.73
C ILE A 50 15.13 5.34 7.02
N LYS A 51 15.52 6.54 7.44
CA LYS A 51 14.62 7.68 7.64
C LYS A 51 15.09 8.83 6.76
N LEU A 52 14.20 9.26 5.89
CA LEU A 52 14.43 10.39 5.01
C LEU A 52 13.46 11.49 5.39
N ALA A 53 13.97 12.67 5.68
CA ALA A 53 13.18 13.80 6.09
C ALA A 53 13.26 14.93 5.07
N ASN A 54 12.24 15.77 5.05
CA ASN A 54 12.17 16.95 4.19
C ASN A 54 12.30 16.61 2.69
N ILE A 55 11.71 15.49 2.25
CA ILE A 55 11.62 15.16 0.83
C ILE A 55 10.62 16.13 0.21
N ALA A 56 11.12 16.97 -0.69
CA ALA A 56 10.29 17.92 -1.41
C ALA A 56 9.30 17.15 -2.29
N ILE A 57 8.02 17.50 -2.19
CA ILE A 57 7.03 17.12 -3.19
C ILE A 57 7.01 18.16 -4.30
N PRO A 58 6.82 17.72 -5.54
CA PRO A 58 6.81 18.63 -6.66
C PRO A 58 5.58 19.55 -6.60
N TYR A 59 5.84 20.86 -6.53
CA TYR A 59 4.80 21.86 -6.38
C TYR A 59 4.68 22.76 -7.61
N PRO A 60 3.46 23.12 -8.05
CA PRO A 60 3.28 24.28 -8.92
C PRO A 60 3.61 25.53 -8.09
N ILE A 61 4.69 26.21 -8.44
CA ILE A 61 5.48 27.21 -7.68
C ILE A 61 4.72 28.36 -6.96
N THR A 62 3.38 28.44 -7.03
CA THR A 62 2.62 29.67 -6.78
C THR A 62 1.72 29.74 -5.54
N THR A 63 1.71 28.76 -4.62
CA THR A 63 0.83 28.86 -3.42
C THR A 63 1.58 28.92 -2.08
N SER A 64 1.08 29.74 -1.17
CA SER A 64 1.56 29.96 0.20
C SER A 64 1.30 28.81 1.17
N SER A 65 0.66 27.72 0.73
CA SER A 65 0.48 26.49 1.51
C SER A 65 0.49 25.30 0.56
N PRO A 66 1.63 24.62 0.39
CA PRO A 66 1.77 23.60 -0.62
C PRO A 66 1.03 22.31 -0.24
N VAL A 67 -0.18 22.15 -0.76
CA VAL A 67 -0.97 20.91 -0.68
C VAL A 67 -1.00 20.28 -2.07
N LEU A 68 -0.55 19.04 -2.16
CA LEU A 68 -0.67 18.24 -3.37
C LEU A 68 -1.72 17.16 -3.15
N LEU A 69 -2.60 16.97 -4.14
CA LEU A 69 -3.60 15.91 -4.10
C LEU A 69 -3.06 14.70 -4.86
N ILE A 70 -2.93 13.57 -4.19
CA ILE A 70 -2.40 12.33 -4.77
C ILE A 70 -3.59 11.42 -5.12
N GLU A 71 -3.70 11.11 -6.41
CA GLU A 71 -4.69 10.18 -6.95
C GLU A 71 -4.14 8.75 -7.02
N ALA A 72 -2.86 8.62 -7.34
CA ALA A 72 -2.17 7.34 -7.35
C ALA A 72 -0.68 7.47 -7.00
N MET A 73 -0.13 6.41 -6.41
CA MET A 73 1.30 6.29 -6.19
C MET A 73 1.75 4.83 -6.33
N HIS A 74 2.91 4.66 -6.95
CA HIS A 74 3.58 3.39 -7.11
C HIS A 74 5.06 3.54 -6.76
N VAL A 75 5.65 2.49 -6.19
CA VAL A 75 7.03 2.52 -5.71
C VAL A 75 7.75 1.26 -6.15
N VAL A 76 9.02 1.40 -6.54
CA VAL A 76 9.88 0.34 -7.05
C VAL A 76 11.24 0.44 -6.37
N LEU A 77 11.79 -0.69 -5.90
CA LEU A 77 13.18 -0.77 -5.47
C LEU A 77 14.02 -1.21 -6.66
N ILE A 78 15.09 -0.48 -6.94
CA ILE A 78 16.01 -0.73 -8.04
C ILE A 78 17.37 -1.09 -7.48
N ASN A 79 17.99 -2.13 -8.03
CA ASN A 79 19.40 -2.43 -7.81
C ASN A 79 20.22 -1.45 -8.66
N GLN A 80 21.05 -0.62 -8.03
CA GLN A 80 21.79 0.45 -8.70
C GLN A 80 22.83 -0.08 -9.69
N THR A 81 23.45 -1.21 -9.40
CA THR A 81 24.46 -1.81 -10.27
C THR A 81 23.85 -2.32 -11.58
N SER A 82 22.70 -2.99 -11.50
CA SER A 82 22.01 -3.58 -12.66
C SER A 82 21.02 -2.63 -13.34
N GLN A 83 20.60 -1.56 -12.64
CA GLN A 83 19.51 -0.66 -13.04
C GLN A 83 18.18 -1.40 -13.31
N GLN A 84 18.00 -2.58 -12.70
CA GLN A 84 16.78 -3.37 -12.77
C GLN A 84 16.04 -3.34 -11.43
N PRO A 85 14.71 -3.55 -11.43
CA PRO A 85 13.99 -3.82 -10.19
C PRO A 85 14.69 -4.93 -9.42
N ILE A 86 14.83 -4.77 -8.09
CA ILE A 86 15.40 -5.81 -7.24
C ILE A 86 14.63 -7.10 -7.47
N ASN A 87 15.36 -8.20 -7.62
CA ASN A 87 14.75 -9.52 -7.68
C ASN A 87 13.91 -9.72 -6.41
N ARG A 88 12.61 -9.95 -6.55
CA ARG A 88 11.74 -10.03 -5.39
C ARG A 88 12.05 -11.22 -4.51
N ASP A 89 12.57 -12.30 -5.08
CA ASP A 89 13.01 -13.47 -4.32
C ASP A 89 14.16 -13.11 -3.36
N ALA A 90 14.86 -11.99 -3.59
CA ALA A 90 15.90 -11.46 -2.71
C ALA A 90 15.36 -10.53 -1.61
N VAL A 91 14.08 -10.15 -1.62
CA VAL A 91 13.48 -9.26 -0.61
C VAL A 91 12.76 -10.09 0.45
N ILE A 92 13.34 -10.15 1.65
CA ILE A 92 12.73 -10.83 2.80
C ILE A 92 11.59 -9.98 3.36
N MET A 93 11.86 -8.68 3.50
CA MET A 93 10.91 -7.71 4.02
C MET A 93 11.21 -6.33 3.46
N SER A 94 10.14 -5.58 3.22
CA SER A 94 10.16 -4.20 2.80
C SER A 94 8.93 -3.53 3.40
N ASN A 95 9.12 -2.33 3.94
CA ASN A 95 8.04 -1.49 4.43
C ASN A 95 8.44 -0.03 4.23
N LEU A 96 7.74 0.66 3.35
CA LEU A 96 7.80 2.10 3.14
C LEU A 96 6.56 2.74 3.76
N GLN A 97 6.78 3.80 4.53
CA GLN A 97 5.73 4.64 5.10
C GLN A 97 6.00 6.09 4.71
N VAL A 98 4.96 6.75 4.22
CA VAL A 98 4.98 8.16 3.81
C VAL A 98 4.22 8.97 4.85
N PHE A 99 4.84 10.02 5.38
CA PHE A 99 4.26 10.92 6.37
C PHE A 99 4.29 12.35 5.86
N THR A 100 3.29 13.15 6.21
CA THR A 100 3.33 14.60 6.02
C THR A 100 4.13 15.26 7.15
N GLN A 101 4.80 16.39 6.89
CA GLN A 101 5.46 17.13 7.96
C GLN A 101 4.43 17.54 9.03
N GLY A 102 4.74 17.27 10.31
CA GLY A 102 3.88 17.59 11.46
C GLY A 102 2.98 16.45 11.95
N ASP A 103 2.70 15.43 11.12
CA ASP A 103 1.95 14.23 11.54
C ASP A 103 2.81 12.97 11.37
N LEU A 104 3.60 12.67 12.41
CA LEU A 104 4.39 11.44 12.49
C LEU A 104 3.59 10.28 13.11
N VAL A 105 2.32 10.49 13.47
CA VAL A 105 1.54 9.49 14.20
C VAL A 105 0.94 8.49 13.22
N LEU A 106 0.39 8.95 12.10
CA LEU A 106 -0.20 8.10 11.06
C LEU A 106 0.41 8.41 9.68
N PRO A 107 0.98 7.40 8.98
CA PRO A 107 1.38 7.62 7.60
C PRO A 107 0.14 7.87 6.74
N ILE A 108 0.29 8.73 5.74
CA ILE A 108 -0.74 8.96 4.72
C ILE A 108 -0.76 7.84 3.68
N MET A 109 0.35 7.13 3.53
CA MET A 109 0.47 6.00 2.62
C MET A 109 1.49 4.99 3.13
N THR A 110 1.27 3.71 2.84
CA THR A 110 2.25 2.67 3.11
C THR A 110 2.32 1.66 1.98
N PHE A 111 3.54 1.19 1.73
CA PHE A 111 3.86 0.06 0.89
C PHE A 111 4.69 -0.91 1.74
N ASP A 112 4.57 -2.19 1.47
CA ASP A 112 5.08 -3.31 2.24
C ASP A 112 5.33 -4.44 1.24
N THR A 113 6.17 -5.44 1.54
CA THR A 113 6.42 -6.58 0.63
C THR A 113 5.13 -7.21 0.11
N SER A 114 4.11 -7.19 0.95
CA SER A 114 2.77 -7.67 0.63
C SER A 114 1.97 -6.80 -0.36
N ASN A 115 2.28 -5.52 -0.57
CA ASN A 115 1.53 -4.63 -1.48
C ASN A 115 2.42 -3.71 -2.32
N PHE A 116 3.75 -3.87 -2.29
CA PHE A 116 4.73 -3.00 -2.94
C PHE A 116 4.53 -2.89 -4.46
N VAL A 117 3.79 -3.84 -5.02
CA VAL A 117 3.63 -4.07 -6.46
C VAL A 117 2.21 -3.75 -6.93
N ASN A 118 1.33 -3.49 -5.96
CA ASN A 118 -0.01 -2.99 -6.19
C ASN A 118 0.09 -1.48 -6.00
N PRO A 119 -0.12 -0.66 -7.03
CA PRO A 119 -0.20 0.77 -6.78
C PRO A 119 -1.34 1.05 -5.81
N ASN A 120 -1.19 2.14 -5.06
CA ASN A 120 -2.34 2.78 -4.46
C ASN A 120 -2.96 3.64 -5.55
N TRP A 121 -4.21 3.36 -5.90
CA TRP A 121 -5.01 4.19 -6.81
C TRP A 121 -6.40 4.36 -6.19
N PHE A 122 -6.93 5.57 -6.28
CA PHE A 122 -8.23 5.95 -5.74
C PHE A 122 -9.18 6.36 -6.85
N PRO A 123 -10.49 6.08 -6.69
CA PRO A 123 -11.50 6.61 -7.60
C PRO A 123 -11.45 8.13 -7.69
N SER A 124 -11.80 8.66 -8.87
CA SER A 124 -11.88 10.12 -9.10
C SER A 124 -12.69 10.83 -8.01
N GLY A 125 -12.20 11.99 -7.58
CA GLY A 125 -12.79 12.78 -6.48
C GLY A 125 -12.34 12.38 -5.08
N TYR A 126 -11.76 11.18 -4.88
CA TYR A 126 -11.18 10.76 -3.59
C TYR A 126 -9.67 10.84 -3.63
N LEU A 127 -9.08 11.76 -2.88
CA LEU A 127 -7.67 12.11 -3.03
C LEU A 127 -6.95 12.13 -1.68
N LEU A 128 -5.69 11.71 -1.66
CA LEU A 128 -4.83 11.87 -0.48
C LEU A 128 -4.20 13.26 -0.48
N GLU A 129 -4.25 13.95 0.65
CA GLU A 129 -3.52 15.20 0.83
C GLU A 129 -2.08 14.92 1.28
N ALA A 130 -1.11 15.39 0.49
CA ALA A 130 0.27 15.49 0.91
C ALA A 130 0.64 16.96 1.12
N ARG A 131 1.10 17.29 2.32
CA ARG A 131 1.60 18.63 2.67
C ARG A 131 3.12 18.60 2.64
N ASP A 132 3.72 19.48 1.84
CA ASP A 132 5.17 19.56 1.69
C ASP A 132 5.82 20.10 2.96
N PRO A 133 6.97 19.55 3.38
CA PRO A 133 7.63 18.35 2.86
C PRO A 133 7.09 17.04 3.42
N ILE A 134 7.40 15.93 2.74
CA ILE A 134 7.09 14.59 3.24
C ILE A 134 8.30 13.95 3.91
N ASN A 135 8.04 13.02 4.83
CA ASN A 135 9.05 12.16 5.44
C ASN A 135 8.79 10.71 5.02
N LEU A 136 9.86 9.98 4.76
CA LEU A 136 9.81 8.56 4.44
C LEU A 136 10.47 7.76 5.55
N VAL A 137 9.82 6.68 5.97
CA VAL A 137 10.43 5.65 6.81
C VAL A 137 10.42 4.36 6.03
N ILE A 138 11.61 3.80 5.82
CA ILE A 138 11.82 2.59 5.03
C ILE A 138 12.46 1.54 5.95
N ASN A 139 11.90 0.34 5.97
CA ASN A 139 12.50 -0.84 6.58
C ASN A 139 12.74 -1.85 5.45
N LEU A 140 13.96 -2.36 5.31
CA LEU A 140 14.35 -3.30 4.26
C LEU A 140 15.19 -4.42 4.85
N ASP A 141 14.95 -5.64 4.37
CA ASP A 141 15.74 -6.82 4.68
C ASP A 141 15.87 -7.64 3.39
N LEU A 142 17.12 -7.94 3.01
CA LEU A 142 17.49 -8.59 1.75
C LEU A 142 18.30 -9.86 2.02
N LEU A 143 18.21 -10.82 1.10
CA LEU A 143 19.03 -12.04 1.14
C LEU A 143 20.47 -11.81 0.67
N GLU A 144 20.73 -10.73 -0.06
CA GLU A 144 22.01 -10.45 -0.70
C GLU A 144 22.37 -8.96 -0.57
N ASP A 145 23.67 -8.69 -0.39
CA ASP A 145 24.21 -7.33 -0.36
C ASP A 145 23.88 -6.61 -1.67
N THR A 146 23.14 -5.51 -1.58
CA THR A 146 22.63 -4.81 -2.76
C THR A 146 22.69 -3.30 -2.58
N GLU A 147 23.21 -2.57 -3.57
CA GLU A 147 23.03 -1.11 -3.64
C GLU A 147 21.62 -0.79 -4.14
N VAL A 148 20.84 -0.10 -3.33
CA VAL A 148 19.39 0.07 -3.56
C VAL A 148 19.05 1.53 -3.82
N SER A 149 18.18 1.76 -4.79
CA SER A 149 17.46 3.03 -4.97
C SER A 149 15.96 2.82 -4.86
N LEU A 150 15.27 3.77 -4.25
CA LEU A 150 13.82 3.87 -4.26
C LEU A 150 13.40 4.75 -5.44
N VAL A 151 12.64 4.21 -6.37
CA VAL A 151 11.96 4.99 -7.42
C VAL A 151 10.49 5.05 -7.08
N TYR A 152 9.91 6.25 -7.12
CA TYR A 152 8.48 6.42 -6.96
C TYR A 152 7.88 7.18 -8.13
N TYR A 153 6.62 6.88 -8.39
CA TYR A 153 5.76 7.54 -9.36
C TYR A 153 4.51 8.00 -8.63
N MET A 154 4.14 9.27 -8.77
CA MET A 154 2.94 9.85 -8.19
C MET A 154 2.12 10.52 -9.28
N ASN A 155 0.84 10.19 -9.37
CA ASN A 155 -0.12 10.96 -10.14
C ASN A 155 -0.74 12.01 -9.22
N CYS A 156 -0.48 13.27 -9.53
CA CYS A 156 -0.80 14.39 -8.67
C CYS A 156 -1.69 15.41 -9.37
N ILE A 157 -2.63 15.96 -8.61
CA ILE A 157 -3.58 16.98 -9.03
C ILE A 157 -3.33 18.25 -8.21
N VAL A 158 -3.43 19.41 -8.86
CA VAL A 158 -3.34 20.71 -8.17
C VAL A 158 -4.69 21.00 -7.49
N PRO A 159 -4.73 21.40 -6.21
CA PRO A 159 -6.01 21.66 -5.54
C PRO A 159 -6.93 22.65 -6.26
N SER A 160 -6.37 23.64 -6.97
CA SER A 160 -7.16 24.61 -7.74
C SER A 160 -7.91 24.02 -8.93
N THR A 161 -7.51 22.85 -9.43
CA THR A 161 -8.20 22.16 -10.53
C THR A 161 -9.25 21.17 -10.04
N GLU A 162 -9.26 20.85 -8.74
CA GLU A 162 -10.23 19.92 -8.12
C GLU A 162 -10.77 20.51 -6.81
N PRO A 163 -11.62 21.55 -6.86
CA PRO A 163 -12.10 22.24 -5.67
C PRO A 163 -13.07 21.40 -4.81
N ASN A 164 -13.60 20.29 -5.35
CA ASN A 164 -14.64 19.48 -4.72
C ASN A 164 -14.19 18.03 -4.45
N TYR A 165 -12.96 17.85 -3.96
CA TYR A 165 -12.46 16.52 -3.59
C TYR A 165 -12.86 16.10 -2.17
N PHE A 166 -12.82 14.79 -1.93
CA PHE A 166 -12.98 14.15 -0.63
C PHE A 166 -11.62 13.67 -0.13
N PRO A 167 -11.09 14.25 0.97
CA PRO A 167 -9.80 13.84 1.51
C PRO A 167 -9.86 12.42 2.06
N LEU A 168 -8.84 11.64 1.75
CA LEU A 168 -8.66 10.29 2.24
C LEU A 168 -7.78 10.24 3.49
N SER A 169 -8.06 9.27 4.35
CA SER A 169 -7.30 8.90 5.53
C SER A 169 -6.95 7.42 5.49
N LEU A 170 -5.86 7.04 6.16
CA LEU A 170 -5.40 5.65 6.26
C LEU A 170 -5.78 5.05 7.62
N TYR A 171 -6.39 3.86 7.60
CA TYR A 171 -6.69 3.08 8.80
C TYR A 171 -6.14 1.64 8.72
N TYR A 172 -5.84 1.03 9.88
CA TYR A 172 -5.34 -0.34 10.01
C TYR A 172 -6.33 -1.17 10.84
N SER A 173 -6.76 -2.32 10.32
CA SER A 173 -7.80 -3.17 10.94
C SER A 173 -7.45 -3.71 12.33
N VAL A 174 -6.17 -3.91 12.64
CA VAL A 174 -5.74 -4.43 13.96
C VAL A 174 -4.82 -3.41 14.61
N ALA A 175 -5.19 -2.99 15.82
CA ALA A 175 -4.46 -2.03 16.63
C ALA A 175 -3.81 -2.72 17.86
N PRO A 176 -2.57 -2.35 18.24
CA PRO A 176 -1.72 -1.34 17.60
C PRO A 176 -1.21 -1.79 16.23
N LYS A 177 -0.83 -0.84 15.37
CA LYS A 177 -0.25 -1.12 14.04
C LYS A 177 0.80 -2.22 14.14
N ASN A 178 0.78 -3.19 13.22
CA ASN A 178 1.64 -4.37 13.29
C ASN A 178 1.34 -5.25 14.51
N SER A 179 0.07 -5.34 14.94
CA SER A 179 -0.34 -6.31 15.94
C SER A 179 0.12 -7.69 15.49
N ARG A 180 1.16 -8.17 16.15
CA ARG A 180 1.77 -9.46 15.90
C ARG A 180 1.07 -10.47 16.78
N PHE A 181 0.82 -11.63 16.23
CA PHE A 181 0.37 -12.79 17.01
C PHE A 181 1.40 -13.90 16.86
N SER A 182 1.64 -14.62 17.93
CA SER A 182 2.46 -15.83 17.89
C SER A 182 1.59 -17.00 17.45
N THR A 183 2.14 -17.89 16.65
CA THR A 183 1.48 -19.15 16.29
C THR A 183 1.99 -20.22 17.24
N THR A 184 1.08 -20.82 18.00
CA THR A 184 1.42 -21.86 18.97
C THR A 184 1.36 -23.22 18.31
N GLY A 185 2.45 -24.00 18.41
CA GLY A 185 2.52 -25.39 17.97
C GLY A 185 3.26 -25.59 16.64
N THR A 186 3.43 -26.85 16.25
CA THR A 186 4.02 -27.26 14.97
C THR A 186 3.01 -28.13 14.24
N GLY A 187 2.77 -27.82 12.96
CA GLY A 187 2.00 -28.68 12.05
C GLY A 187 0.60 -28.15 11.70
N GLY A 188 0.45 -27.68 10.46
CA GLY A 188 -0.83 -27.43 9.80
C GLY A 188 -1.24 -25.96 9.69
N PHE A 189 -2.41 -25.73 9.10
CA PHE A 189 -2.98 -24.40 8.96
C PHE A 189 -3.65 -23.93 10.25
N TYR A 190 -3.32 -22.71 10.67
CA TYR A 190 -3.90 -22.05 11.83
C TYR A 190 -4.70 -20.83 11.39
N THR A 191 -5.89 -20.62 11.97
CA THR A 191 -6.68 -19.41 11.71
C THR A 191 -6.73 -18.53 12.96
N LYS A 192 -6.25 -17.28 12.83
CA LYS A 192 -6.43 -16.24 13.84
C LYS A 192 -7.54 -15.30 13.42
N THR A 193 -8.46 -14.98 14.32
CA THR A 193 -9.49 -13.96 14.06
C THR A 193 -9.31 -12.76 15.00
N PHE A 194 -9.35 -11.57 14.42
CA PHE A 194 -9.35 -10.29 15.11
C PHE A 194 -10.68 -9.61 14.89
N MET A 195 -11.21 -8.95 15.93
CA MET A 195 -12.44 -8.19 15.85
C MET A 195 -12.12 -6.72 16.07
N PHE A 196 -12.76 -5.83 15.30
CA PHE A 196 -12.66 -4.40 15.49
C PHE A 196 -13.98 -3.71 15.15
N ASN A 197 -14.19 -2.54 15.76
CA ASN A 197 -15.35 -1.70 15.49
C ASN A 197 -14.90 -0.51 14.64
N TRP A 198 -15.67 -0.18 13.62
CA TRP A 198 -15.49 1.08 12.89
C TRP A 198 -15.89 2.25 13.80
N LYS A 199 -14.91 3.06 14.20
CA LYS A 199 -15.12 4.13 15.18
C LYS A 199 -15.47 5.48 14.55
N TRP A 200 -15.18 5.63 13.26
CA TRP A 200 -15.40 6.85 12.52
C TRP A 200 -16.85 6.96 12.06
N ALA A 201 -17.23 8.16 11.64
CA ALA A 201 -18.51 8.38 10.96
C ALA A 201 -18.64 7.46 9.72
N ASP A 202 -19.85 7.39 9.18
CA ASP A 202 -20.13 6.64 7.96
C ASP A 202 -19.15 7.04 6.85
N SER A 203 -18.38 6.05 6.42
CA SER A 203 -17.19 6.26 5.60
C SER A 203 -17.25 5.41 4.35
N ALA A 204 -16.80 5.99 3.27
CA ALA A 204 -16.60 5.31 2.02
C ALA A 204 -15.16 4.76 1.98
N ILE A 205 -15.02 3.46 1.72
CA ILE A 205 -13.76 2.74 1.65
C ILE A 205 -13.38 2.61 0.18
N MET A 206 -12.28 3.25 -0.20
CA MET A 206 -11.81 3.33 -1.59
C MET A 206 -10.90 2.18 -1.97
N SER A 207 -10.08 1.74 -1.02
CA SER A 207 -9.10 0.70 -1.25
C SER A 207 -8.85 -0.09 0.02
N ILE A 208 -8.77 -1.41 -0.13
CA ILE A 208 -8.44 -2.35 0.93
C ILE A 208 -7.20 -3.14 0.50
N GLN A 209 -6.12 -3.00 1.27
CA GLN A 209 -4.86 -3.71 0.99
C GLN A 209 -4.48 -4.64 2.13
N GLY A 210 -4.15 -5.88 1.79
CA GLY A 210 -3.61 -6.83 2.76
C GLY A 210 -2.16 -6.50 3.10
N VAL A 211 -1.84 -6.48 4.38
CA VAL A 211 -0.47 -6.39 4.90
C VAL A 211 -0.19 -7.59 5.77
N ALA A 212 0.78 -8.40 5.37
CA ALA A 212 1.00 -9.70 5.98
C ALA A 212 2.49 -10.08 6.06
N SER A 213 2.85 -10.84 7.10
CA SER A 213 4.14 -11.52 7.19
C SER A 213 4.17 -12.80 6.33
N PRO A 214 5.37 -13.33 6.03
CA PRO A 214 5.53 -14.66 5.48
C PRO A 214 4.73 -15.72 6.25
N GLY A 215 4.17 -16.68 5.51
CA GLY A 215 3.32 -17.77 6.03
C GLY A 215 1.82 -17.45 6.10
N ILE A 216 1.41 -16.18 6.00
CA ILE A 216 -0.01 -15.82 5.85
C ILE A 216 -0.52 -16.20 4.45
N GLN A 217 -1.40 -17.19 4.40
CA GLN A 217 -1.97 -17.70 3.16
C GLN A 217 -3.14 -16.83 2.68
N SER A 218 -3.96 -16.33 3.60
CA SER A 218 -5.04 -15.41 3.24
C SER A 218 -5.50 -14.56 4.41
N LEU A 219 -6.07 -13.41 4.07
CA LEU A 219 -6.75 -12.47 4.95
C LEU A 219 -8.18 -12.30 4.45
N ILE A 220 -9.16 -12.46 5.35
CA ILE A 220 -10.57 -12.30 5.04
C ILE A 220 -11.16 -11.25 5.98
N LEU A 221 -11.70 -10.19 5.40
CA LEU A 221 -12.49 -9.20 6.11
C LEU A 221 -13.97 -9.45 5.86
N ALA A 222 -14.72 -9.56 6.94
CA ALA A 222 -16.16 -9.71 6.89
C ALA A 222 -16.85 -8.87 7.96
N ASP A 223 -18.11 -8.56 7.71
CA ASP A 223 -19.02 -8.09 8.74
C ASP A 223 -19.17 -9.16 9.83
N TYR A 224 -19.11 -8.75 11.09
CA TYR A 224 -19.17 -9.67 12.22
C TYR A 224 -20.55 -10.33 12.36
N ASN A 225 -21.63 -9.58 12.13
CA ASN A 225 -23.00 -10.03 12.40
C ASN A 225 -23.57 -10.85 11.24
N THR A 226 -23.33 -10.42 10.01
CA THR A 226 -23.90 -11.01 8.79
C THR A 226 -22.99 -12.01 8.11
N ASN A 227 -21.69 -12.03 8.46
CA ASN A 227 -20.64 -12.78 7.75
C ASN A 227 -20.46 -12.37 6.28
N GLN A 228 -20.99 -11.22 5.86
CA GLN A 228 -20.76 -10.69 4.52
C GLN A 228 -19.26 -10.42 4.34
N VAL A 229 -18.64 -11.08 3.37
CA VAL A 229 -17.21 -10.87 3.05
C VAL A 229 -17.07 -9.61 2.20
N TYR A 230 -16.27 -8.66 2.68
CA TYR A 230 -15.94 -7.44 1.96
C TYR A 230 -14.64 -7.58 1.17
N CYS A 231 -13.71 -8.38 1.67
CA CYS A 231 -12.40 -8.56 1.05
C CYS A 231 -11.83 -9.93 1.39
N LYS A 232 -11.27 -10.62 0.39
CA LYS A 232 -10.42 -11.78 0.54
C LYS A 232 -9.11 -11.52 -0.20
N SER A 233 -8.05 -11.32 0.56
CA SER A 233 -6.69 -11.11 0.05
C SER A 233 -5.92 -12.41 0.22
N VAL A 234 -5.28 -12.89 -0.85
CA VAL A 234 -4.57 -14.19 -0.86
C VAL A 234 -3.09 -13.94 -1.09
N GLY A 235 -2.23 -14.65 -0.35
CA GLY A 235 -0.79 -14.57 -0.51
C GLY A 235 -0.34 -15.22 -1.82
N LEU A 236 0.53 -14.52 -2.53
CA LEU A 236 1.29 -15.03 -3.67
C LEU A 236 2.70 -15.31 -3.17
N TYR A 237 3.16 -16.54 -3.37
CA TYR A 237 4.45 -17.02 -2.89
C TYR A 237 5.36 -17.40 -4.06
N ASP A 238 6.67 -17.26 -3.88
CA ASP A 238 7.65 -17.80 -4.82
C ASP A 238 7.82 -19.33 -4.64
N GLN A 239 8.72 -19.92 -5.44
CA GLN A 239 9.03 -21.35 -5.37
C GLN A 239 9.76 -21.75 -4.09
N SER A 240 10.38 -20.80 -3.40
CA SER A 240 11.15 -20.98 -2.17
C SER A 240 10.29 -20.79 -0.92
N GLY A 241 9.02 -20.39 -1.07
CA GLY A 241 8.09 -20.20 0.04
C GLY A 241 8.09 -18.80 0.66
N HIS A 242 8.75 -17.80 0.03
CA HIS A 242 8.68 -16.42 0.52
C HIS A 242 7.43 -15.71 -0.01
N LEU A 243 6.82 -14.87 0.84
CA LEU A 243 5.64 -14.11 0.47
C LEU A 243 6.04 -12.96 -0.47
N GLN A 244 5.52 -12.99 -1.69
CA GLN A 244 5.82 -12.04 -2.76
C GLN A 244 4.84 -10.87 -2.82
N SER A 245 3.56 -11.12 -2.50
CA SER A 245 2.52 -10.10 -2.39
C SER A 245 1.23 -10.69 -1.80
N MET A 246 0.31 -9.85 -1.41
CA MET A 246 -1.07 -10.16 -1.07
C MET A 246 -1.96 -9.57 -2.17
N ALA A 247 -2.86 -10.38 -2.71
CA ALA A 247 -3.78 -9.94 -3.76
C ALA A 247 -4.62 -8.75 -3.25
N PRO A 248 -4.70 -7.62 -3.96
CA PRO A 248 -5.43 -6.46 -3.50
C PRO A 248 -6.93 -6.74 -3.53
N CYS A 249 -7.67 -6.15 -2.60
CA CYS A 249 -9.13 -6.19 -2.58
C CYS A 249 -9.67 -4.92 -3.20
N MET A 250 -9.37 -4.70 -4.47
CA MET A 250 -9.98 -3.62 -5.24
C MET A 250 -11.34 -4.12 -5.71
N SER A 251 -12.39 -3.66 -5.03
CA SER A 251 -13.75 -3.76 -5.53
C SER A 251 -13.97 -2.60 -6.49
N ASN A 252 -14.59 -2.85 -7.65
CA ASN A 252 -15.06 -1.79 -8.56
C ASN A 252 -16.21 -0.96 -7.94
N THR A 253 -16.58 -1.25 -6.69
CA THR A 253 -17.63 -0.60 -5.93
C THR A 253 -17.05 -0.12 -4.62
N VAL A 254 -17.20 1.18 -4.36
CA VAL A 254 -16.93 1.79 -3.05
C VAL A 254 -17.76 1.09 -1.99
N LEU A 255 -17.09 0.63 -0.92
CA LEU A 255 -17.78 0.01 0.22
C LEU A 255 -18.14 1.09 1.23
N THR A 256 -19.30 0.99 1.86
CA THR A 256 -19.69 1.90 2.96
C THR A 256 -19.55 1.17 4.28
N PHE A 257 -18.70 1.66 5.16
CA PHE A 257 -18.61 1.22 6.55
C PHE A 257 -19.36 2.18 7.44
N ARG A 258 -20.28 1.64 8.25
CA ARG A 258 -21.12 2.45 9.14
C ARG A 258 -20.49 2.63 10.51
N GLN A 259 -20.74 3.76 11.14
CA GLN A 259 -20.27 4.00 12.50
C GLN A 259 -20.75 2.88 13.44
N SER A 260 -19.83 2.39 14.27
CA SER A 260 -20.03 1.27 15.20
C SER A 260 -20.26 -0.09 14.56
N GLN A 261 -20.19 -0.22 13.23
CA GLN A 261 -20.22 -1.52 12.56
C GLN A 261 -19.03 -2.36 13.01
N GLN A 262 -19.29 -3.64 13.30
CA GLN A 262 -18.29 -4.58 13.77
C GLN A 262 -17.79 -5.45 12.63
N PHE A 263 -16.48 -5.62 12.57
CA PHE A 263 -15.81 -6.40 11.56
C PHE A 263 -14.96 -7.49 12.19
N LYS A 264 -14.78 -8.56 11.44
CA LYS A 264 -13.79 -9.59 11.73
C LYS A 264 -12.77 -9.68 10.61
N LEU A 265 -11.49 -9.68 10.98
CA LEU A 265 -10.37 -10.05 10.13
C LEU A 265 -9.93 -11.47 10.51
N SER A 266 -10.09 -12.42 9.60
CA SER A 266 -9.57 -13.78 9.76
C SER A 266 -8.30 -13.96 8.92
N ALA A 267 -7.23 -14.37 9.56
CA ALA A 267 -5.93 -14.65 8.96
C ALA A 267 -5.67 -16.15 8.99
N LEU A 268 -5.53 -16.76 7.81
CA LEU A 268 -5.09 -18.14 7.66
C LEU A 268 -3.57 -18.15 7.52
N TYR A 269 -2.91 -18.86 8.42
CA TYR A 269 -1.45 -18.97 8.50
C TYR A 269 -1.03 -20.43 8.31
N ASP A 270 -0.02 -20.67 7.48
CA ASP A 270 0.66 -21.96 7.38
C ASP A 270 1.71 -22.05 8.50
N ASN A 271 1.44 -22.90 9.51
CA ASN A 271 2.29 -23.11 10.67
C ASN A 271 3.16 -24.37 10.53
N SER A 272 3.55 -24.72 9.30
CA SER A 272 4.61 -25.70 9.03
C SER A 272 5.93 -25.28 9.70
N GLU A 273 6.22 -23.99 9.73
CA GLU A 273 7.27 -23.38 10.55
C GLU A 273 6.67 -22.43 11.58
N ALA A 274 6.99 -22.64 12.87
CA ALA A 274 6.48 -21.82 13.95
C ALA A 274 7.20 -20.47 13.99
N LEU A 275 6.45 -19.37 13.82
CA LEU A 275 6.97 -18.02 13.91
C LEU A 275 6.53 -17.35 15.21
N VAL A 276 7.51 -16.77 15.91
CA VAL A 276 7.31 -16.09 17.20
C VAL A 276 6.44 -14.83 17.04
N SER A 277 6.34 -14.27 15.83
CA SER A 277 5.68 -13.00 15.57
C SER A 277 5.21 -12.91 14.11
N VAL A 278 3.91 -13.16 13.88
CA VAL A 278 3.26 -13.06 12.56
C VAL A 278 2.39 -11.79 12.51
N GLN A 279 2.52 -11.02 11.43
CA GLN A 279 1.69 -9.83 11.16
C GLN A 279 0.56 -10.16 10.19
N ALA A 280 -0.65 -9.71 10.49
CA ALA A 280 -1.81 -9.80 9.63
C ALA A 280 -2.71 -8.57 9.82
N ASN A 281 -2.82 -7.73 8.79
CA ASN A 281 -3.59 -6.50 8.80
C ASN A 281 -4.27 -6.25 7.46
N MET A 282 -5.35 -5.48 7.50
CA MET A 282 -5.85 -4.78 6.32
C MET A 282 -5.72 -3.28 6.50
N LEU A 283 -5.25 -2.63 5.45
CA LEU A 283 -5.19 -1.19 5.30
C LEU A 283 -6.46 -0.71 4.61
N PHE A 284 -7.00 0.39 5.08
CA PHE A 284 -8.16 1.05 4.49
C PHE A 284 -7.79 2.47 4.13
N TYR A 285 -7.97 2.82 2.86
CA TYR A 285 -8.06 4.22 2.46
C TYR A 285 -9.54 4.60 2.47
N TYR A 286 -9.90 5.52 3.37
CA TYR A 286 -11.29 5.89 3.61
C TYR A 286 -11.48 7.41 3.63
N GLY A 287 -12.66 7.85 3.22
CA GLY A 287 -13.11 9.24 3.32
C GLY A 287 -14.55 9.30 3.79
N LEU A 288 -15.08 10.51 3.98
CA LEU A 288 -16.50 10.70 4.29
C LEU A 288 -17.36 10.09 3.18
N SER A 289 -18.42 9.36 3.56
CA SER A 289 -19.34 8.81 2.56
C SER A 289 -20.22 9.92 2.00
N ASN A 290 -20.28 10.04 0.67
CA ASN A 290 -21.34 10.78 0.01
C ASN A 290 -22.15 9.76 -0.79
N GLU A 291 -23.41 9.54 -0.40
CA GLU A 291 -24.30 8.52 -0.99
C GLU A 291 -24.54 8.72 -2.50
N THR A 292 -24.17 9.87 -3.07
CA THR A 292 -24.33 10.18 -4.50
C THR A 292 -23.12 9.82 -5.36
N PHE A 293 -21.99 9.38 -4.81
CA PHE A 293 -20.79 9.10 -5.62
C PHE A 293 -20.76 7.64 -6.09
N THR A 294 -20.96 7.43 -7.40
CA THR A 294 -20.64 6.16 -8.06
C THR A 294 -19.20 6.25 -8.55
N ALA A 295 -18.28 5.50 -7.93
CA ALA A 295 -16.91 5.44 -8.41
C ALA A 295 -16.87 4.77 -9.79
N THR A 296 -16.31 5.47 -10.78
CA THR A 296 -15.93 4.88 -12.06
C THR A 296 -14.42 4.68 -12.02
N PHE A 297 -13.97 3.44 -12.10
CA PHE A 297 -12.56 3.11 -12.32
C PHE A 297 -12.32 3.19 -13.83
N ASN A 298 -11.49 4.13 -14.29
CA ASN A 298 -11.14 4.31 -15.70
C ASN A 298 -9.92 3.48 -16.09
#